data_AF-A0A7C0VUP4-F1
#
_entry.id   AF-A0A7C0VUP4-F1
#
_cell.length_a   1.000
_cell.length_b   1.000
_cell.length_c   1.000
_cell.angle_alpha   90.00
_cell.angle_beta   90.00
_cell.angle_gamma   90.00
#
_symmetry.space_group_name_H-M   'P 1'
#
loop_
_entity.id
_entity.type
_entity.pdbx_description
1 polymer ?
#
loop_
_entity_poly.entity_id
_entity_poly.type
_entity_poly.pdbx_seq_one_letter_code
_entity_poly.pdbx_strand_id
1 'polypeptide(L)'
;MEGLNYKEKNVWEVYKEKEIEEISKDYVLFMSRVKTEREFVKEAEKLLKQKGFSNIDEKGVQSDKLYRKFKEKSIIIFLKGKRGIEEGFNLITAHLDSPRIDLKQKPLYEEGKLAFFETHYYGGIKKYQWATIPLVLRGVIVKEDGSILEINTENDGYFFTIPDLLPHLGRKQMEKKAKEVIPGENLNLLVGSKPLKDEKEEKIKKNILNILNELYG
;
A
#
# COMPACT_ATOMS: atom_id res chain seq x y z
N MET A 1 18.87 -46.81 -4.44
CA MET A 1 18.01 -45.99 -5.33
C MET A 1 16.89 -45.27 -4.58
N GLU A 2 16.39 -45.79 -3.44
CA GLU A 2 15.33 -45.13 -2.65
C GLU A 2 15.71 -43.76 -2.03
N GLY A 3 16.99 -43.46 -1.84
CA GLY A 3 17.47 -42.16 -1.34
C GLY A 3 17.68 -41.07 -2.40
N LEU A 4 17.40 -41.34 -3.68
CA LEU A 4 17.58 -40.39 -4.79
C LEU A 4 16.27 -39.74 -5.25
N ASN A 5 15.11 -40.20 -4.77
CA ASN A 5 13.81 -39.62 -5.11
C ASN A 5 13.39 -38.59 -4.06
N TYR A 6 13.13 -37.37 -4.51
CA TYR A 6 12.45 -36.36 -3.71
C TYR A 6 11.00 -36.78 -3.48
N LYS A 7 10.57 -36.83 -2.22
CA LYS A 7 9.18 -37.05 -1.85
C LYS A 7 8.65 -35.76 -1.23
N GLU A 8 7.69 -35.14 -1.90
CA GLU A 8 6.96 -34.00 -1.35
C GLU A 8 6.27 -34.43 -0.05
N LYS A 9 6.40 -33.61 0.99
CA LYS A 9 5.75 -33.82 2.28
C LYS A 9 4.83 -32.67 2.56
N ASN A 10 3.67 -32.98 3.13
CA ASN A 10 2.77 -31.94 3.58
C ASN A 10 3.37 -31.22 4.79
N VAL A 11 3.33 -29.88 4.80
CA VAL A 11 3.87 -29.04 5.88
C VAL A 11 3.27 -29.42 7.24
N TRP A 12 1.97 -29.74 7.27
CA TRP A 12 1.24 -30.14 8.49
C TRP A 12 1.70 -31.49 9.07
N GLU A 13 2.35 -32.33 8.27
CA GLU A 13 2.91 -33.62 8.74
C GLU A 13 4.34 -33.47 9.27
N VAL A 14 5.01 -32.35 8.98
CA VAL A 14 6.44 -32.13 9.27
C VAL A 14 6.64 -31.20 10.46
N TYR A 15 5.84 -30.14 10.55
CA TYR A 15 5.97 -29.10 11.57
C TYR A 15 4.88 -29.19 12.63
N LYS A 16 5.16 -28.69 13.82
CA LYS A 16 4.15 -28.61 14.89
C LYS A 16 3.15 -27.50 14.57
N GLU A 17 1.88 -27.81 14.71
CA GLU A 17 0.78 -26.86 14.47
C GLU A 17 0.97 -25.55 15.23
N LYS A 18 1.42 -25.60 16.49
CA LYS A 18 1.70 -24.40 17.30
C LYS A 18 2.72 -23.46 16.66
N GLU A 19 3.79 -23.99 16.05
CA GLU A 19 4.83 -23.18 15.40
C GLU A 19 4.29 -22.52 14.11
N ILE A 20 3.44 -23.24 13.36
CA ILE A 20 2.74 -22.72 12.18
C ILE A 20 1.78 -21.60 12.56
N GLU A 21 1.02 -21.78 13.65
CA GLU A 21 0.06 -20.81 14.15
C GLU A 21 0.74 -19.52 14.64
N GLU A 22 1.85 -19.64 15.37
CA GLU A 22 2.60 -18.48 15.87
C GLU A 22 3.15 -17.63 14.72
N ILE A 23 3.83 -18.24 13.73
CA ILE A 23 4.36 -17.49 12.58
C ILE A 23 3.24 -16.90 11.70
N SER A 24 2.13 -17.62 11.54
CA SER A 24 1.00 -17.16 10.74
C SER A 24 0.31 -15.95 11.39
N LYS A 25 0.15 -15.94 12.71
CA LYS A 25 -0.42 -14.80 13.45
C LYS A 25 0.46 -13.56 13.33
N ASP A 26 1.76 -13.71 13.51
CA ASP A 26 2.71 -12.59 13.35
C ASP A 26 2.68 -12.03 11.93
N TYR A 27 2.63 -12.92 10.92
CA TYR A 27 2.50 -12.54 9.52
C TYR A 27 1.20 -11.77 9.24
N VAL A 28 0.04 -12.29 9.68
CA VAL A 28 -1.26 -11.63 9.49
C VAL A 28 -1.28 -10.26 10.16
N LEU A 29 -0.74 -10.14 11.38
CA LEU A 29 -0.64 -8.86 12.08
C LEU A 29 0.30 -7.89 11.37
N PHE A 30 1.40 -8.35 10.78
CA PHE A 30 2.28 -7.50 9.99
C PHE A 30 1.57 -6.97 8.74
N MET A 31 0.95 -7.88 7.97
CA MET A 31 0.25 -7.55 6.71
C MET A 31 -1.00 -6.70 6.90
N SER A 32 -1.68 -6.78 8.06
CA SER A 32 -2.85 -5.95 8.33
C SER A 32 -2.51 -4.46 8.50
N ARG A 33 -1.31 -4.18 9.03
CA ARG A 33 -0.82 -2.83 9.32
C ARG A 33 -0.07 -2.21 8.14
N VAL A 34 0.75 -3.02 7.46
CA VAL A 34 1.66 -2.59 6.40
C VAL A 34 1.04 -2.90 5.03
N LYS A 35 0.63 -1.85 4.30
CA LYS A 35 -0.06 -1.97 3.01
C LYS A 35 0.70 -1.34 1.83
N THR A 36 1.68 -0.49 2.10
CA THR A 36 2.48 0.20 1.07
C THR A 36 3.97 -0.08 1.21
N GLU A 37 4.75 0.14 0.14
CA GLU A 37 6.20 -0.06 0.17
C GLU A 37 6.89 0.85 1.21
N ARG A 38 6.33 2.04 1.45
CA ARG A 38 6.86 3.00 2.43
C ARG A 38 6.62 2.53 3.86
N GLU A 39 5.40 2.07 4.14
CA GLU A 39 5.06 1.49 5.44
C GLU A 39 5.90 0.25 5.75
N PHE A 40 6.19 -0.57 4.73
CA PHE A 40 7.05 -1.73 4.90
C PHE A 40 8.45 -1.32 5.33
N VAL A 41 9.08 -0.37 4.62
CA VAL A 41 10.42 0.09 4.95
C VAL A 41 10.47 0.68 6.37
N LYS A 42 9.44 1.43 6.76
CA LYS A 42 9.32 2.02 8.11
C LYS A 42 9.20 0.96 9.20
N GLU A 43 8.32 -0.03 9.04
CA GLU A 43 8.15 -1.10 10.04
C GLU A 43 9.35 -2.06 10.05
N ALA A 44 9.93 -2.37 8.88
CA ALA A 44 11.14 -3.18 8.76
C ALA A 44 12.31 -2.52 9.49
N GLU A 45 12.53 -1.21 9.31
CA GLU A 45 13.56 -0.47 10.03
C GLU A 45 13.39 -0.58 11.56
N LYS A 46 12.16 -0.42 12.06
CA LYS A 46 11.86 -0.56 13.48
C LYS A 46 12.21 -1.96 14.00
N LEU A 47 11.82 -3.01 13.28
CA LEU A 47 12.14 -4.40 13.64
C LEU A 47 13.66 -4.66 13.59
N LEU A 48 14.34 -4.15 12.58
CA LEU A 48 15.78 -4.27 12.43
C LEU A 48 16.53 -3.62 13.60
N LYS A 49 16.16 -2.38 13.97
CA LYS A 49 16.73 -1.68 15.13
C LYS A 49 16.53 -2.49 16.42
N GLN A 50 15.33 -3.04 16.64
CA GLN A 50 15.04 -3.90 17.80
C GLN A 50 15.89 -5.18 17.82
N LYS A 51 16.36 -5.67 16.67
CA LYS A 51 17.23 -6.85 16.55
C LYS A 51 18.72 -6.52 16.52
N GLY A 52 19.08 -5.27 16.78
CA GLY A 52 20.46 -4.78 16.87
C GLY A 52 21.11 -4.51 15.52
N PHE A 53 20.32 -4.23 14.47
CA PHE A 53 20.85 -3.74 13.20
C PHE A 53 21.04 -2.23 13.25
N SER A 54 22.07 -1.75 12.56
CA SER A 54 22.41 -0.32 12.45
C SER A 54 22.29 0.16 11.01
N ASN A 55 21.89 1.42 10.81
CA ASN A 55 21.86 1.99 9.47
C ASN A 55 23.29 2.33 9.04
N ILE A 56 23.74 1.80 7.90
CA ILE A 56 25.10 2.04 7.39
C ILE A 56 25.40 3.52 7.08
N ASP A 57 24.37 4.34 6.88
CA ASP A 57 24.53 5.77 6.61
C ASP A 57 24.75 6.60 7.89
N GLU A 58 24.58 5.99 9.08
CA GLU A 58 24.90 6.64 10.36
C GLU A 58 26.42 6.71 10.56
N LYS A 59 26.90 7.81 11.15
CA LYS A 59 28.34 8.03 11.37
C LYS A 59 28.89 7.07 12.42
N GLY A 60 30.06 6.48 12.13
CA GLY A 60 30.81 5.67 13.10
C GLY A 60 30.26 4.26 13.33
N VAL A 61 29.38 3.77 12.46
CA VAL A 61 28.78 2.44 12.60
C VAL A 61 29.82 1.34 12.43
N GLN A 62 29.96 0.51 13.47
CA GLN A 62 30.72 -0.74 13.47
C GLN A 62 29.80 -1.85 13.95
N SER A 63 29.13 -2.52 13.02
CA SER A 63 28.20 -3.62 13.32
C SER A 63 28.27 -4.68 12.23
N ASP A 64 28.11 -5.94 12.62
CA ASP A 64 27.95 -7.06 11.69
C ASP A 64 26.51 -7.16 11.16
N LYS A 65 25.58 -6.40 11.75
CA LYS A 65 24.16 -6.32 11.38
C LYS A 65 23.87 -4.92 10.85
N LEU A 66 23.75 -4.79 9.54
CA LEU A 66 23.59 -3.49 8.88
C LEU A 66 22.34 -3.47 8.01
N TYR A 67 21.79 -2.28 7.80
CA TYR A 67 20.82 -2.06 6.74
C TYR A 67 21.04 -0.70 6.08
N ARG A 68 20.50 -0.52 4.89
CA ARG A 68 20.43 0.76 4.17
C ARG A 68 19.05 0.93 3.58
N LYS A 69 18.47 2.12 3.72
CA LYS A 69 17.21 2.48 3.07
C LYS A 69 17.47 3.29 1.79
N PHE A 70 16.58 3.19 0.82
CA PHE A 70 16.60 4.03 -0.37
C PHE A 70 15.25 4.70 -0.58
N LYS A 71 15.24 6.05 -0.52
CA LYS A 71 14.07 6.92 -0.72
C LYS A 71 12.83 6.52 0.09
N GLU A 72 13.00 5.85 1.23
CA GLU A 72 11.93 5.28 2.06
C GLU A 72 11.00 4.33 1.28
N LYS A 73 11.51 3.63 0.26
CA LYS A 73 10.74 2.68 -0.59
C LYS A 73 11.43 1.34 -0.80
N SER A 74 12.71 1.25 -0.48
CA SER A 74 13.47 0.01 -0.53
C SER A 74 14.41 -0.08 0.65
N ILE A 75 14.71 -1.29 1.07
CA ILE A 75 15.63 -1.57 2.16
C ILE A 75 16.52 -2.74 1.76
N ILE A 76 17.82 -2.61 2.02
CA ILE A 76 18.80 -3.69 1.87
C ILE A 76 19.31 -4.02 3.26
N ILE A 77 19.31 -5.31 3.59
CA ILE A 77 19.69 -5.82 4.91
C ILE A 77 20.93 -6.69 4.73
N PHE A 78 21.95 -6.45 5.55
CA PHE A 78 23.21 -7.16 5.52
C PHE A 78 23.45 -7.83 6.87
N LEU A 79 23.81 -9.10 6.81
CA LEU A 79 24.30 -9.86 7.96
C LEU A 79 25.67 -10.42 7.60
N LYS A 80 26.71 -9.92 8.26
CA LYS A 80 28.09 -10.34 8.01
C LYS A 80 28.28 -11.79 8.42
N GLY A 81 28.83 -12.59 7.51
CA GLY A 81 29.21 -13.97 7.77
C GLY A 81 30.59 -14.09 8.41
N LYS A 82 31.03 -15.33 8.61
CA LYS A 82 32.39 -15.63 9.08
C LYS A 82 33.46 -15.46 7.99
N ARG A 83 33.06 -15.62 6.74
CA ARG A 83 33.90 -15.52 5.54
C ARG A 83 33.89 -14.10 5.00
N GLY A 84 34.97 -13.69 4.36
CA GLY A 84 35.06 -12.37 3.75
C GLY A 84 34.08 -12.21 2.58
N ILE A 85 33.71 -10.96 2.27
CA ILE A 85 32.73 -10.67 1.21
C ILE A 85 33.25 -11.04 -0.19
N GLU A 86 34.57 -11.11 -0.35
CA GLU A 86 35.27 -11.59 -1.54
C GLU A 86 34.97 -13.05 -1.87
N GLU A 87 34.55 -13.86 -0.89
CA GLU A 87 34.10 -15.23 -1.10
C GLU A 87 32.63 -15.32 -1.56
N GLY A 88 31.97 -14.17 -1.71
CA GLY A 88 30.58 -14.06 -2.14
C GLY A 88 29.60 -13.96 -0.96
N PHE A 89 28.31 -13.93 -1.31
CA PHE A 89 27.21 -13.77 -0.35
C PHE A 89 25.97 -14.52 -0.83
N ASN A 90 25.07 -14.81 0.12
CA ASN A 90 23.75 -15.33 -0.20
C ASN A 90 22.78 -14.16 -0.32
N LEU A 91 22.04 -14.11 -1.41
CA LEU A 91 21.09 -13.03 -1.68
C LEU A 91 19.66 -13.57 -1.70
N ILE A 92 18.80 -12.93 -0.92
CA ILE A 92 17.35 -13.11 -0.99
C ILE A 92 16.76 -11.77 -1.43
N THR A 93 15.96 -11.80 -2.49
CA THR A 93 15.29 -10.60 -3.03
C THR A 93 13.78 -10.81 -3.04
N ALA A 94 13.05 -9.78 -2.61
CA ALA A 94 11.61 -9.68 -2.77
C ALA A 94 11.27 -8.23 -3.14
N HIS A 95 10.15 -8.04 -3.85
CA HIS A 95 9.60 -6.70 -4.08
C HIS A 95 8.66 -6.32 -2.93
N LEU A 96 8.51 -5.01 -2.68
CA LEU A 96 7.74 -4.48 -1.54
C LEU A 96 6.42 -3.82 -1.95
N ASP A 97 6.29 -3.50 -3.25
CA ASP A 97 5.10 -2.90 -3.82
C ASP A 97 4.03 -3.96 -4.09
N SER A 98 2.78 -3.51 -4.15
CA SER A 98 1.62 -4.32 -4.49
C SER A 98 0.70 -3.53 -5.42
N PRO A 99 -0.09 -4.20 -6.29
CA PRO A 99 -1.06 -3.53 -7.14
C PRO A 99 -2.04 -2.68 -6.31
N ARG A 100 -2.31 -1.45 -6.77
CA ARG A 100 -3.08 -0.44 -6.03
C ARG A 100 -3.70 0.59 -6.95
N ILE A 101 -4.41 1.56 -6.36
CA ILE A 101 -4.99 2.71 -7.04
C ILE A 101 -4.34 3.98 -6.50
N ASP A 102 -3.73 4.75 -7.40
CA ASP A 102 -3.02 5.98 -7.07
C ASP A 102 -3.84 7.19 -7.49
N LEU A 103 -3.71 8.29 -6.76
CA LEU A 103 -4.29 9.56 -7.18
C LEU A 103 -3.47 10.14 -8.34
N LYS A 104 -4.15 10.75 -9.32
CA LYS A 104 -3.47 11.56 -10.35
C LYS A 104 -2.91 12.85 -9.74
N GLN A 105 -2.11 13.57 -10.52
CA GLN A 105 -1.46 14.82 -10.09
C GLN A 105 -2.46 15.92 -9.68
N LYS A 106 -3.59 16.02 -10.37
CA LYS A 106 -4.68 16.96 -10.05
C LYS A 106 -5.97 16.17 -9.86
N PRO A 107 -6.11 15.44 -8.73
CA PRO A 107 -7.11 14.39 -8.64
C PRO A 107 -8.50 14.95 -8.31
N LEU A 108 -8.62 16.05 -7.58
CA LEU A 108 -9.91 16.51 -7.09
C LEU A 108 -10.74 17.22 -8.15
N TYR A 109 -11.93 16.68 -8.46
CA TYR A 109 -12.90 17.30 -9.35
C TYR A 109 -14.34 17.14 -8.82
N GLU A 110 -15.27 17.94 -9.33
CA GLU A 110 -16.69 17.87 -9.03
C GLU A 110 -17.48 17.48 -10.27
N GLU A 111 -18.34 16.48 -10.16
CA GLU A 111 -19.23 16.03 -11.23
C GLU A 111 -20.53 15.49 -10.63
N GLY A 112 -21.68 15.77 -11.25
CA GLY A 112 -22.94 15.19 -10.83
C GLY A 112 -23.37 15.51 -9.39
N LYS A 113 -22.95 16.68 -8.85
CA LYS A 113 -23.15 17.08 -7.44
C LYS A 113 -22.44 16.17 -6.44
N LEU A 114 -21.31 15.59 -6.84
CA LEU A 114 -20.41 14.81 -6.01
C LEU A 114 -18.98 15.26 -6.29
N ALA A 115 -18.10 15.12 -5.30
CA ALA A 115 -16.66 15.30 -5.48
C ALA A 115 -15.97 13.94 -5.57
N PHE A 116 -14.99 13.86 -6.45
CA PHE A 116 -14.21 12.65 -6.71
C PHE A 116 -12.71 12.95 -6.69
N PHE A 117 -11.91 11.94 -6.34
CA PHE A 117 -10.52 11.90 -6.74
C PHE A 117 -10.36 11.05 -8.01
N GLU A 118 -9.80 11.66 -9.05
CA GLU A 118 -9.35 10.99 -10.25
C GLU A 118 -8.12 10.13 -9.95
N THR A 119 -8.13 8.91 -10.45
CA THR A 119 -7.11 7.92 -10.11
C THR A 119 -6.40 7.33 -11.33
N HIS A 120 -5.32 6.61 -11.07
CA HIS A 120 -4.62 5.77 -12.01
C HIS A 120 -4.18 4.49 -11.29
N TYR A 121 -4.48 3.33 -11.86
CA TYR A 121 -4.09 2.07 -11.23
C TYR A 121 -2.60 1.77 -11.43
N TYR A 122 -2.02 1.09 -10.45
CA TYR A 122 -0.65 0.60 -10.48
C TYR A 122 -0.65 -0.93 -10.51
N GLY A 123 0.12 -1.53 -11.43
CA GLY A 123 0.20 -2.98 -11.61
C GLY A 123 -0.99 -3.60 -12.36
N GLY A 124 -1.04 -4.93 -12.39
CA GLY A 124 -2.06 -5.72 -13.11
C GLY A 124 -3.33 -5.97 -12.31
N ILE A 125 -4.10 -4.92 -11.99
CA ILE A 125 -5.33 -5.10 -11.21
C ILE A 125 -6.50 -5.69 -12.02
N LYS A 126 -7.32 -6.51 -11.36
CA LYS A 126 -8.67 -6.84 -11.85
C LYS A 126 -9.61 -5.70 -11.48
N LYS A 127 -9.71 -4.69 -12.35
CA LYS A 127 -10.42 -3.42 -12.10
C LYS A 127 -11.80 -3.56 -11.45
N TYR A 128 -12.61 -4.53 -11.89
CA TYR A 128 -13.94 -4.77 -11.33
C TYR A 128 -13.96 -5.18 -9.85
N GLN A 129 -12.85 -5.70 -9.30
CA GLN A 129 -12.73 -6.07 -7.88
C GLN A 129 -12.47 -4.87 -6.96
N TRP A 130 -12.24 -3.68 -7.52
CA TRP A 130 -11.93 -2.47 -6.75
C TRP A 130 -13.14 -1.53 -6.59
N ALA A 131 -14.27 -1.86 -7.20
CA ALA A 131 -15.50 -1.11 -7.06
C ALA A 131 -16.37 -1.65 -5.91
N THR A 132 -17.16 -0.78 -5.29
CA THR A 132 -18.12 -1.12 -4.23
C THR A 132 -17.49 -1.84 -3.02
N ILE A 133 -16.23 -1.54 -2.73
CA ILE A 133 -15.54 -1.96 -1.51
C ILE A 133 -15.08 -0.73 -0.70
N PRO A 134 -14.86 -0.87 0.62
CA PRO A 134 -14.22 0.16 1.42
C PRO A 134 -12.76 0.33 0.98
N LEU A 135 -12.36 1.57 0.74
CA LEU A 135 -11.00 1.96 0.40
C LEU A 135 -10.51 3.01 1.40
N VAL A 136 -9.20 3.08 1.57
CA VAL A 136 -8.52 4.06 2.45
C VAL A 136 -7.39 4.71 1.67
N LEU A 137 -7.09 5.97 2.00
CA LEU A 137 -5.95 6.67 1.43
C LEU A 137 -4.74 6.49 2.33
N ARG A 138 -3.65 6.02 1.73
CA ARG A 138 -2.37 5.80 2.39
C ARG A 138 -1.26 6.37 1.52
N GLY A 139 -0.42 7.21 2.08
CA GLY A 139 0.64 7.84 1.31
C GLY A 139 1.33 8.99 2.03
N VAL A 140 1.98 9.84 1.24
CA VAL A 140 2.67 11.04 1.72
C VAL A 140 2.33 12.24 0.86
N ILE A 141 2.19 13.39 1.50
CA ILE A 141 2.09 14.70 0.85
C ILE A 141 3.39 15.45 1.16
N VAL A 142 4.04 15.98 0.12
CA VAL A 142 5.21 16.86 0.27
C VAL A 142 4.72 18.29 0.08
N LYS A 143 4.84 19.10 1.13
CA LYS A 143 4.41 20.51 1.10
C LYS A 143 5.46 21.37 0.38
N GLU A 144 5.09 22.62 0.06
CA GLU A 144 5.96 23.57 -0.63
C GLU A 144 7.25 23.88 0.15
N ASP A 145 7.19 23.85 1.48
CA ASP A 145 8.35 24.03 2.37
C ASP A 145 9.25 22.78 2.46
N GLY A 146 8.88 21.70 1.76
CA GLY A 146 9.58 20.41 1.76
C GLY A 146 9.24 19.50 2.93
N SER A 147 8.37 19.92 3.85
CA SER A 147 7.88 19.05 4.93
C SER A 147 7.04 17.90 4.37
N ILE A 148 7.14 16.74 5.02
CA ILE A 148 6.46 15.52 4.60
C ILE A 148 5.36 15.22 5.61
N LEU A 149 4.14 15.11 5.12
CA LEU A 149 2.99 14.66 5.88
C LEU A 149 2.64 13.22 5.48
N GLU A 150 2.54 12.32 6.46
CA GLU A 150 2.03 10.97 6.25
C GLU A 150 0.50 10.97 6.35
N ILE A 151 -0.16 10.30 5.41
CA ILE A 151 -1.61 10.16 5.36
C ILE A 151 -1.97 8.69 5.56
N ASN A 152 -2.88 8.41 6.49
CA ASN A 152 -3.54 7.12 6.64
C ASN A 152 -4.97 7.31 7.17
N THR A 153 -5.92 7.38 6.24
CA THR A 153 -7.31 7.71 6.59
C THR A 153 -8.03 6.60 7.35
N GLU A 154 -7.49 5.38 7.35
CA GLU A 154 -8.05 4.26 8.13
C GLU A 154 -8.00 4.55 9.64
N ASN A 155 -6.91 5.17 10.10
CA ASN A 155 -6.75 5.56 11.50
C ASN A 155 -7.68 6.70 11.90
N ASP A 156 -8.06 7.54 10.93
CA ASP A 156 -8.95 8.69 11.11
C ASP A 156 -10.44 8.30 10.99
N GLY A 157 -10.73 7.03 10.64
CA GLY A 157 -12.09 6.53 10.44
C GLY A 157 -12.75 6.98 9.14
N TYR A 158 -11.97 7.49 8.17
CA TYR A 158 -12.48 7.89 6.85
C TYR A 158 -12.25 6.79 5.81
N PHE A 159 -13.36 6.32 5.25
CA PHE A 159 -13.41 5.31 4.20
C PHE A 159 -14.06 5.88 2.95
N PHE A 160 -13.61 5.39 1.81
CA PHE A 160 -14.02 5.83 0.49
C PHE A 160 -14.48 4.63 -0.32
N THR A 161 -15.05 4.88 -1.50
CA THR A 161 -15.39 3.81 -2.43
C THR A 161 -15.36 4.29 -3.87
N ILE A 162 -15.19 3.36 -4.80
CA ILE A 162 -15.40 3.60 -6.23
C ILE A 162 -16.80 3.07 -6.54
N PRO A 163 -17.76 3.93 -6.91
CA PRO A 163 -19.12 3.50 -7.18
C PRO A 163 -19.19 2.67 -8.48
N ASP A 164 -19.98 1.61 -8.46
CA ASP A 164 -20.34 0.85 -9.68
C ASP A 164 -21.80 1.12 -10.06
N LEU A 165 -22.13 0.87 -11.33
CA LEU A 165 -23.48 1.01 -11.84
C LEU A 165 -24.35 -0.15 -11.35
N LEU A 166 -25.44 0.19 -10.66
CA LEU A 166 -26.40 -0.79 -10.16
C LEU A 166 -26.96 -1.68 -11.30
N PRO A 167 -27.26 -2.97 -11.03
CA PRO A 167 -27.56 -3.96 -12.07
C PRO A 167 -28.80 -3.64 -12.91
N HIS A 168 -29.80 -2.95 -12.36
CA HIS A 168 -31.00 -2.52 -13.10
C HIS A 168 -30.69 -1.59 -14.29
N LEU A 169 -29.59 -0.82 -14.21
CA LEU A 169 -29.12 0.05 -15.28
C LEU A 169 -27.86 -0.48 -15.98
N GLY A 170 -27.21 -1.50 -15.41
CA GLY A 170 -25.94 -2.07 -15.88
C GLY A 170 -26.02 -3.12 -16.99
N ARG A 171 -27.16 -3.32 -17.66
CA ARG A 171 -27.32 -4.40 -18.67
C ARG A 171 -26.20 -4.42 -19.72
N LYS A 172 -25.93 -3.28 -20.36
CA LYS A 172 -24.84 -3.14 -21.34
C LYS A 172 -23.44 -3.33 -20.73
N GLN A 173 -23.27 -2.98 -19.46
CA GLN A 173 -22.00 -3.14 -18.76
C GLN A 173 -21.70 -4.63 -18.52
N MET A 174 -22.72 -5.41 -18.15
CA MET A 174 -22.62 -6.85 -17.89
C MET A 174 -22.34 -7.68 -19.14
N GLU A 175 -22.66 -7.17 -20.33
CA GLU A 175 -22.31 -7.81 -21.62
C GLU A 175 -20.80 -7.71 -21.94
N LYS A 176 -20.07 -6.82 -21.27
CA LYS A 176 -18.63 -6.62 -21.52
C LYS A 176 -17.80 -7.75 -20.91
N LYS A 177 -16.64 -8.01 -21.51
CA LYS A 177 -15.63 -8.90 -20.92
C LYS A 177 -15.15 -8.32 -19.59
N ALA A 178 -14.79 -9.18 -18.63
CA ALA A 178 -14.37 -8.77 -17.28
C ALA A 178 -13.32 -7.63 -17.24
N LYS A 179 -12.39 -7.60 -18.21
CA LYS A 179 -11.36 -6.55 -18.35
C LYS A 179 -11.89 -5.16 -18.75
N GLU A 180 -13.10 -5.09 -19.29
CA GLU A 180 -13.76 -3.91 -19.86
C GLU A 180 -15.05 -3.51 -19.10
N VAL A 181 -15.55 -4.36 -18.19
CA VAL A 181 -16.74 -4.07 -17.36
C VAL A 181 -16.58 -2.74 -16.63
N ILE A 182 -15.40 -2.50 -16.04
CA ILE A 182 -15.00 -1.23 -15.45
C ILE A 182 -13.72 -0.74 -16.15
N PRO A 183 -13.82 0.32 -16.97
CA PRO A 183 -12.65 0.99 -17.54
C PRO A 183 -11.77 1.62 -16.46
N GLY A 184 -10.47 1.80 -16.74
CA GLY A 184 -9.54 2.30 -15.72
C GLY A 184 -9.78 3.76 -15.36
N GLU A 185 -10.21 4.54 -16.35
CA GLU A 185 -10.65 5.93 -16.25
C GLU A 185 -11.89 6.14 -15.38
N ASN A 186 -12.64 5.06 -15.10
CA ASN A 186 -13.83 5.11 -14.25
C ASN A 186 -13.54 4.71 -12.79
N LEU A 187 -12.28 4.44 -12.43
CA LEU A 187 -11.89 4.10 -11.06
C LEU A 187 -11.79 5.34 -10.15
N ASN A 188 -12.73 6.27 -10.27
CA ASN A 188 -12.71 7.52 -9.52
C ASN A 188 -13.27 7.32 -8.12
N LEU A 189 -12.53 7.80 -7.14
CA LEU A 189 -12.85 7.62 -5.73
C LEU A 189 -13.86 8.67 -5.30
N LEU A 190 -15.03 8.26 -4.78
CA LEU A 190 -16.02 9.19 -4.23
C LEU A 190 -15.54 9.75 -2.89
N VAL A 191 -15.43 11.07 -2.77
CA VAL A 191 -14.85 11.73 -1.58
C VAL A 191 -15.82 12.65 -0.84
N GLY A 192 -16.95 13.02 -1.44
CA GLY A 192 -18.02 13.68 -0.70
C GLY A 192 -19.10 14.31 -1.55
N SER A 193 -20.07 14.89 -0.87
CA SER A 193 -21.30 15.45 -1.47
C SER A 193 -21.77 16.75 -0.81
N LYS A 194 -21.21 17.11 0.35
CA LYS A 194 -21.64 18.29 1.11
C LYS A 194 -21.07 19.57 0.46
N PRO A 195 -21.92 20.53 0.06
CA PRO A 195 -21.47 21.79 -0.50
C PRO A 195 -20.97 22.76 0.59
N LEU A 196 -20.02 23.63 0.22
CA LEU A 196 -19.63 24.78 1.03
C LEU A 196 -20.72 25.85 0.95
N LYS A 197 -21.02 26.49 2.07
CA LYS A 197 -22.00 27.60 2.11
C LYS A 197 -21.49 28.78 1.31
N ASP A 198 -22.43 29.53 0.72
CA ASP A 198 -22.19 30.78 -0.01
C ASP A 198 -21.31 30.66 -1.26
N GLU A 199 -20.96 29.43 -1.66
CA GLU A 199 -20.23 29.15 -2.89
C GLU A 199 -21.14 28.81 -4.08
N LYS A 200 -20.81 29.39 -5.23
CA LYS A 200 -21.61 29.26 -6.46
C LYS A 200 -21.11 28.15 -7.39
N GLU A 201 -19.80 28.00 -7.48
CA GLU A 201 -19.14 27.06 -8.41
C GLU A 201 -18.23 26.11 -7.64
N GLU A 202 -18.20 24.84 -8.10
CA GLU A 202 -17.40 23.77 -7.51
C GLU A 202 -17.53 23.69 -5.97
N LYS A 203 -18.72 23.97 -5.45
CA LYS A 203 -18.97 24.16 -4.01
C LYS A 203 -18.68 22.93 -3.17
N ILE A 204 -18.79 21.72 -3.74
CA ILE A 204 -18.48 20.47 -3.04
C ILE A 204 -16.97 20.26 -3.05
N LYS A 205 -16.32 20.45 -4.20
CA LYS A 205 -14.85 20.40 -4.31
C LYS A 205 -14.19 21.42 -3.37
N LYS A 206 -14.69 22.65 -3.30
CA LYS A 206 -14.22 23.67 -2.34
C LYS A 206 -14.41 23.24 -0.89
N ASN A 207 -15.53 22.59 -0.56
CA ASN A 207 -15.75 22.05 0.78
C ASN A 207 -14.74 20.94 1.11
N ILE A 208 -14.45 20.04 0.16
CA ILE A 208 -13.42 19.01 0.33
C ILE A 208 -12.04 19.63 0.53
N LEU A 209 -11.68 20.65 -0.25
CA LEU A 209 -10.43 21.39 -0.06
C LEU A 209 -10.34 22.02 1.34
N ASN A 210 -11.43 22.63 1.81
CA ASN A 210 -11.49 23.20 3.15
C ASN A 210 -11.25 22.13 4.23
N ILE A 211 -11.92 20.97 4.12
CA ILE A 211 -11.74 19.85 5.06
C ILE A 211 -10.29 19.34 5.04
N LEU A 212 -9.70 19.15 3.86
CA LEU A 212 -8.31 18.71 3.74
C LEU A 212 -7.35 19.71 4.37
N ASN A 213 -7.55 21.01 4.15
CA ASN A 213 -6.74 22.06 4.74
C ASN A 213 -6.89 22.12 6.27
N GLU A 214 -8.10 21.90 6.81
CA GLU A 214 -8.33 21.82 8.27
C GLU A 214 -7.64 20.60 8.90
N LEU A 215 -7.64 19.45 8.22
CA LEU A 215 -7.06 18.20 8.74
C LEU A 215 -5.53 18.18 8.63
N TYR A 216 -4.99 18.73 7.55
CA TYR A 216 -3.61 18.48 7.13
C TYR A 216 -2.75 19.75 7.00
N GLY A 217 -3.36 20.94 7.07
CA GLY A 217 -2.74 22.23 6.79
C GLY A 217 -2.13 22.28 5.40
#